data_AF-A0A7Y0X642-F1
#
_entry.id   AF-A0A7Y0X642-F1
#
_cell.length_a   1.000
_cell.length_b   1.000
_cell.length_c   1.000
_cell.angle_alpha   90.00
_cell.angle_beta   90.00
_cell.angle_gamma   90.00
#
_symmetry.space_group_name_H-M   'P 1'
#
loop_
_entity.id
_entity.type
_entity.pdbx_description
1 polymer ?
#
loop_
_entity_poly.entity_id
_entity_poly.type
_entity_poly.pdbx_seq_one_letter_code
_entity_poly.pdbx_strand_id
1 'polypeptide(L)' 'GRIFFNQARMSAKGIPQVAVVMGLCTAGGAYVPAMADVSIMVKEQGTIFLAGPPLVKAATGEVVTGEELGGADVHCRKSG' A
#
# COMPACT_ATOMS: atom_id res chain seq x y z
N GLY A 1 -7.61 11.02 -6.01
CA GLY A 1 -8.96 10.75 -5.48
C GLY A 1 -9.83 9.92 -6.42
N ARG A 2 -10.08 10.37 -7.66
CA ARG A 2 -11.03 9.72 -8.57
C ARG A 2 -10.70 8.26 -8.91
N ILE A 3 -9.42 7.89 -8.89
CA ILE A 3 -8.94 6.50 -9.07
C ILE A 3 -9.64 5.56 -8.09
N PHE A 4 -9.59 5.86 -6.80
CA PHE A 4 -10.15 5.04 -5.72
C PHE A 4 -11.68 4.95 -5.79
N PHE A 5 -12.33 6.07 -6.14
CA PHE A 5 -13.77 6.10 -6.39
C PHE A 5 -14.16 5.17 -7.54
N ASN A 6 -13.40 5.18 -8.63
CA ASN A 6 -13.67 4.30 -9.76
C ASN A 6 -13.40 2.83 -9.39
N GLN A 7 -12.29 2.54 -8.72
CA GLN A 7 -11.91 1.21 -8.25
C GLN A 7 -13.03 0.59 -7.40
N ALA A 8 -13.51 1.32 -6.39
CA ALA A 8 -14.61 0.87 -5.54
C ALA A 8 -15.91 0.60 -6.33
N ARG A 9 -16.28 1.48 -7.26
CA ARG A 9 -17.51 1.32 -8.06
C ARG A 9 -17.41 0.20 -9.10
N MET A 10 -16.21 -0.10 -9.59
CA MET A 10 -15.96 -1.22 -10.48
C MET A 10 -16.06 -2.54 -9.72
N SER A 11 -15.38 -2.66 -8.57
CA SER A 11 -15.50 -3.83 -7.68
C SER A 11 -16.96 -4.08 -7.27
N ALA A 12 -17.70 -3.03 -6.87
CA ALA A 12 -19.12 -3.13 -6.53
C ALA A 12 -20.04 -3.60 -7.68
N LYS A 13 -19.59 -3.49 -8.94
CA LYS A 13 -20.28 -4.01 -10.12
C LYS A 13 -19.82 -5.41 -10.51
N GLY A 14 -18.98 -6.05 -9.69
CA GLY A 14 -18.39 -7.36 -9.99
C GLY A 14 -17.27 -7.29 -11.03
N ILE A 15 -16.64 -6.13 -11.24
CA ILE A 15 -15.47 -5.99 -12.12
C ILE A 15 -14.21 -6.10 -11.25
N PRO A 16 -13.47 -7.22 -11.30
CA PRO A 16 -12.36 -7.46 -10.40
C PRO A 16 -11.26 -6.40 -10.50
N GLN A 17 -10.78 -5.93 -9.36
CA GLN A 17 -9.69 -4.99 -9.20
C GLN A 17 -8.48 -5.73 -8.62
N VAL A 18 -7.39 -5.84 -9.39
CA VAL A 18 -6.18 -6.54 -8.97
C VAL A 18 -5.00 -5.57 -8.98
N ALA A 19 -4.22 -5.55 -7.90
CA ALA A 19 -3.03 -4.74 -7.76
C ALA A 19 -1.77 -5.60 -7.62
N VAL A 20 -0.69 -5.19 -8.27
CA VAL A 20 0.64 -5.81 -8.15
C VAL A 20 1.65 -4.72 -7.78
N VAL A 21 2.14 -4.77 -6.54
CA VAL A 21 3.08 -3.78 -5.98
C VAL A 21 4.51 -4.27 -6.16
N MET A 22 5.20 -3.66 -7.12
CA MET A 22 6.57 -4.00 -7.52
C MET A 22 7.58 -2.92 -7.10
N GLY A 23 7.22 -2.05 -6.16
CA GLY A 23 8.07 -0.93 -5.72
C GLY A 23 7.38 -0.04 -4.71
N LEU A 24 7.76 1.23 -4.68
CA LEU A 24 7.26 2.22 -3.71
C LEU A 24 5.80 2.60 -3.99
N CYS A 25 4.96 2.49 -2.96
CA CYS A 25 3.55 2.87 -2.98
C CYS A 25 3.23 3.72 -1.73
N THR A 26 3.28 5.05 -1.85
CA THR A 26 3.22 5.96 -0.69
C THR A 26 1.99 6.88 -0.70
N ALA A 27 1.58 7.33 0.49
CA ALA A 27 0.51 8.29 0.71
C ALA A 27 -0.80 7.88 0.03
N GLY A 28 -1.37 8.75 -0.81
CA GLY A 28 -2.58 8.41 -1.55
C GLY A 28 -2.41 7.19 -2.46
N GLY A 29 -1.20 6.91 -2.95
CA GLY A 29 -0.91 5.73 -3.77
C GLY A 29 -1.20 4.42 -3.05
N ALA A 30 -1.04 4.38 -1.73
CA ALA A 30 -1.29 3.19 -0.91
C ALA A 30 -2.73 2.67 -1.00
N TYR A 31 -3.70 3.52 -1.39
CA TYR A 31 -5.07 3.09 -1.61
C TYR A 31 -5.25 2.23 -2.86
N VAL A 32 -4.34 2.26 -3.83
CA VAL A 32 -4.43 1.39 -5.02
C VAL A 32 -4.39 -0.10 -4.60
N PRO A 33 -3.36 -0.60 -3.90
CA PRO A 33 -3.37 -1.97 -3.41
C PRO A 33 -4.36 -2.21 -2.27
N ALA A 34 -4.58 -1.23 -1.38
CA ALA A 34 -5.47 -1.42 -0.24
C ALA A 34 -6.97 -1.49 -0.62
N MET A 35 -7.36 -0.96 -1.79
CA MET A 35 -8.75 -1.03 -2.30
C MET A 35 -8.91 -2.04 -3.44
N ALA A 36 -7.89 -2.82 -3.75
CA ALA A 36 -8.00 -3.91 -4.72
C ALA A 36 -8.69 -5.11 -4.08
N ASP A 37 -9.44 -5.88 -4.88
CA ASP A 37 -10.04 -7.14 -4.43
C ASP A 37 -8.96 -8.19 -4.15
N VAL A 38 -7.85 -8.12 -4.90
CA VAL A 38 -6.64 -8.92 -4.69
C VAL A 38 -5.41 -8.02 -4.81
N SER A 39 -4.51 -8.11 -3.85
CA SER A 39 -3.24 -7.38 -3.83
C SER A 39 -2.07 -8.35 -3.73
N ILE A 40 -1.09 -8.20 -4.63
CA ILE A 40 0.14 -8.99 -4.69
C ILE A 40 1.31 -8.04 -4.48
N MET A 41 2.30 -8.45 -3.68
CA MET A 41 3.43 -7.62 -3.33
C MET A 41 4.74 -8.38 -3.46
N VAL A 42 5.73 -7.79 -4.12
CA VAL A 42 7.06 -8.40 -4.28
C VAL A 42 7.84 -8.24 -2.99
N LYS A 43 8.27 -9.34 -2.39
CA LYS A 43 9.07 -9.33 -1.16
C LYS A 43 10.41 -8.61 -1.36
N GLU A 44 10.85 -7.87 -0.34
CA GLU A 44 12.11 -7.11 -0.32
C GLU A 44 12.20 -6.02 -1.43
N GLN A 45 11.07 -5.61 -2.00
CA GLN A 45 11.02 -4.62 -3.08
C GLN A 45 9.77 -3.74 -3.00
N GLY A 46 8.60 -4.36 -2.87
CA GLY A 46 7.34 -3.65 -2.68
C GLY A 46 7.32 -2.98 -1.31
N THR A 47 6.86 -1.73 -1.25
CA THR A 47 6.59 -1.04 0.02
C THR A 47 5.27 -0.25 -0.07
N ILE A 48 4.43 -0.33 0.97
CA ILE A 48 3.14 0.36 1.05
C ILE A 48 3.07 1.12 2.38
N PHE A 49 2.75 2.41 2.37
CA PHE A 49 2.47 3.16 3.59
C PHE A 49 1.75 4.48 3.30
N LEU A 50 0.90 4.93 4.24
CA LEU A 50 0.27 6.26 4.16
C LEU A 50 1.27 7.38 4.46
N ALA A 51 2.22 7.12 5.36
CA ALA A 51 3.31 8.03 5.70
C ALA A 51 4.63 7.27 5.58
N GLY A 52 5.51 7.69 4.67
CA GLY A 52 6.81 7.05 4.51
C GLY A 52 7.78 7.40 5.63
N PRO A 53 8.96 6.74 5.67
CA PRO A 53 9.96 6.94 6.71
C PRO A 53 10.35 8.41 6.98
N PRO A 54 10.50 9.28 5.97
CA PRO A 54 10.82 10.68 6.22
C PRO A 54 9.72 11.41 7.01
N LEU A 55 8.46 11.08 6.77
CA LEU A 55 7.32 11.71 7.44
C LEU A 55 7.13 11.18 8.86
N VAL A 56 7.32 9.87 9.07
CA VAL A 56 7.35 9.25 10.41
C VAL A 56 8.43 9.92 11.25
N LYS A 57 9.66 10.01 10.73
CA LYS A 57 10.77 10.68 11.41
C LYS A 57 10.47 12.14 11.73
N ALA A 58 9.89 12.89 10.80
CA ALA A 58 9.56 14.30 11.02
C ALA A 58 8.47 14.49 12.10
N ALA A 59 7.50 13.58 12.18
CA ALA A 59 6.38 13.69 13.10
C ALA A 59 6.66 13.15 14.50
N THR A 60 7.42 12.05 14.62
CA THR A 60 7.60 11.32 15.88
C THR A 60 9.06 11.21 16.32
N GLY A 61 10.02 11.53 15.46
CA GLY A 61 11.45 11.29 15.70
C GLY A 61 11.88 9.84 15.46
N GLU A 62 10.96 8.92 15.17
CA GLU A 62 11.24 7.52 14.93
C GLU A 62 12.02 7.32 13.62
N VAL A 63 13.06 6.48 13.67
CA VAL A 63 13.86 6.11 12.50
C VAL A 63 13.57 4.66 12.17
N VAL A 64 12.94 4.44 11.02
CA VAL A 64 12.51 3.13 10.53
C VAL A 64 12.80 3.03 9.03
N THR A 65 13.11 1.84 8.52
CA THR A 65 13.29 1.64 7.08
C THR A 65 11.96 1.43 6.35
N GLY A 66 11.97 1.52 5.01
CA GLY A 66 10.76 1.26 4.21
C GLY A 66 10.23 -0.17 4.35
N GLU A 67 11.13 -1.16 4.43
CA GLU A 67 10.75 -2.57 4.58
C GLU A 67 10.17 -2.86 5.97
N GLU A 68 10.74 -2.27 7.02
CA GLU A 68 10.23 -2.41 8.39
C GLU A 68 8.88 -1.70 8.57
N LEU A 69 8.70 -0.55 7.94
CA LEU A 69 7.49 0.27 8.07
C LEU A 69 6.30 -0.32 7.28
N GLY A 70 6.55 -0.87 6.09
CA GLY A 70 5.49 -1.27 5.16
C GLY A 70 5.96 -2.17 4.04
N GLY A 71 6.95 -3.03 4.30
CA GLY A 71 7.41 -4.05 3.37
C GLY A 71 6.42 -5.21 3.21
N ALA A 72 6.77 -6.16 2.35
CA ALA A 72 5.84 -7.24 1.98
C ALA A 72 5.53 -8.18 3.16
N ASP A 73 6.51 -8.45 4.02
CA ASP A 73 6.28 -9.29 5.20
C ASP A 73 5.36 -8.60 6.23
N VAL A 74 5.35 -7.25 6.28
CA VAL A 74 4.42 -6.50 7.13
C VAL A 74 2.99 -6.70 6.63
N HIS A 75 2.75 -6.48 5.33
CA HIS A 75 1.40 -6.55 4.78
C HIS A 75 0.88 -7.97 4.59
N CYS A 76 1.69 -8.88 4.06
CA CYS A 76 1.24 -10.25 3.77
C CYS A 76 1.19 -11.17 5.01
N ARG A 77 1.77 -10.79 6.16
CA ARG A 77 1.80 -11.64 7.37
C ARG A 77 1.22 -11.02 8.63
N LYS A 78 1.13 -9.68 8.71
CA LYS A 78 0.68 -8.99 9.93
C LYS A 78 -0.59 -8.17 9.71
N SER A 79 -0.61 -7.24 8.75
CA SER A 79 -1.78 -6.36 8.57
C SER A 79 -2.92 -6.99 7.76
N GLY A 80 -2.58 -7.87 6.80
CA GLY A 80 -3.46 -8.18 5.68
C GLY A 80 -3.42 -7.08 4.61
#